data_AF-A0A7S3IPP9-F1
#
_entry.id   AF-A0A7S3IPP9-F1
#
_cell.length_a   1.000
_cell.length_b   1.000
_cell.length_c   1.000
_cell.angle_alpha   90.00
_cell.angle_beta   90.00
_cell.angle_gamma   90.00
#
_symmetry.space_group_name_H-M   'P 1'
#
loop_
_entity.id
_entity.type
_entity.pdbx_description
1 polymer ?
#
loop_
_entity_poly.entity_id
_entity_poly.type
_entity_poly.pdbx_seq_one_letter_code
_entity_poly.pdbx_strand_id
1 'polypeptide(L)'
;MLPVNTTLMPGDDCPYAHLNVKTCFIQEKEYILDSKPAALEGSTEESTPPTTELRKFITIYWNTTEADPALLRDSEKEIAALDTPEYATYLAVYDLREQVRLQAILGVATTILVCAVLGVGAMIFSKITTDLVISPIEDMVSRVNNITRDPLKAAHEEEERLLFEELAEKEAATKAMQTFDAKDGIDGKKHEKEGPLETAMLERTLTKIGALLALGFGEAGSKIIAQNMAKGDDVNPMLPGQKIMCIFGFCDIRNFTDATEVLQEGVMLFVNEIGEICHSIVDRYSGAANKNIGDAFLMVWKFFDPEEIIELAKTGHFDNRKVCKENIIIADMAVFSTLKTIAKINKYDQ
;
A
#
# COMPACT_ATOMS: atom_id res chain seq x y z
N MET A 1 34.57 -76.32 -4.58
CA MET A 1 35.09 -76.04 -3.22
C MET A 1 34.18 -75.01 -2.58
N LEU A 2 33.65 -75.35 -1.39
CA LEU A 2 32.93 -74.50 -0.42
C LEU A 2 33.70 -73.20 -0.08
N PRO A 3 33.18 -72.30 0.79
CA PRO A 3 31.90 -71.58 0.79
C PRO A 3 32.12 -70.08 1.16
N VAL A 4 31.10 -69.21 1.12
CA VAL A 4 31.09 -67.99 1.97
C VAL A 4 29.70 -67.77 2.54
N ASN A 5 29.60 -67.99 3.85
CA ASN A 5 28.54 -67.53 4.74
C ASN A 5 28.61 -66.00 4.87
N THR A 6 27.47 -65.32 4.79
CA THR A 6 27.33 -64.00 5.40
C THR A 6 26.25 -64.06 6.45
N THR A 7 26.71 -64.09 7.69
CA THR A 7 25.96 -63.99 8.93
C THR A 7 25.45 -62.57 9.11
N LEU A 8 24.14 -62.36 9.26
CA LEU A 8 23.57 -61.11 9.78
C LEU A 8 23.25 -61.32 11.27
N MET A 9 23.98 -60.60 12.12
CA MET A 9 23.67 -60.41 13.54
C MET A 9 22.57 -59.33 13.71
N PRO A 10 21.80 -59.37 14.81
CA PRO A 10 20.58 -58.59 14.96
C PRO A 10 20.87 -57.19 15.49
N GLY A 11 20.31 -56.19 14.82
CA GLY A 11 20.33 -54.80 15.25
C GLY A 11 19.08 -54.10 14.75
N ASP A 12 18.48 -53.35 15.67
CA ASP A 12 17.39 -52.39 15.51
C ASP A 12 15.96 -52.94 15.65
N ASP A 13 15.44 -52.67 16.85
CA ASP A 13 14.03 -52.51 17.16
C ASP A 13 13.37 -51.57 16.14
N CYS A 14 12.78 -52.16 15.10
CA CYS A 14 11.86 -51.49 14.20
C CYS A 14 10.44 -51.74 14.75
N PRO A 15 9.76 -50.75 15.35
CA PRO A 15 8.36 -50.90 15.68
C PRO A 15 7.59 -50.77 14.36
N TYR A 16 6.60 -51.63 14.12
CA TYR A 16 5.74 -51.67 12.92
C TYR A 16 6.32 -52.40 11.71
N ALA A 17 6.13 -53.71 11.68
CA ALA A 17 5.29 -54.35 10.65
C ALA A 17 5.17 -55.84 10.98
N HIS A 18 4.00 -56.26 11.47
CA HIS A 18 3.63 -57.67 11.35
C HIS A 18 3.45 -57.96 9.85
N LEU A 19 4.53 -58.40 9.20
CA LEU A 19 4.52 -58.74 7.78
C LEU A 19 3.76 -60.05 7.60
N ASN A 20 2.45 -59.97 7.39
CA ASN A 20 1.61 -61.12 7.09
C ASN A 20 1.87 -61.59 5.65
N VAL A 21 2.91 -62.40 5.47
CA VAL A 21 3.22 -63.05 4.19
C VAL A 21 2.20 -64.17 3.96
N LYS A 22 1.39 -64.04 2.91
CA LYS A 22 0.46 -65.10 2.47
C LYS A 22 1.00 -65.80 1.23
N THR A 23 1.35 -67.07 1.39
CA THR A 23 1.76 -67.96 0.29
C THR A 23 0.57 -68.78 -0.19
N CYS A 24 0.33 -68.79 -1.50
CA CYS A 24 -0.66 -69.66 -2.15
C CYS A 24 0.02 -70.84 -2.85
N PHE A 25 -0.60 -72.02 -2.79
CA PHE A 25 -0.26 -73.17 -3.63
C PHE A 25 -1.25 -73.23 -4.80
N ILE A 26 -0.75 -73.27 -6.04
CA ILE A 26 -1.56 -73.51 -7.22
C ILE A 26 -1.40 -74.99 -7.59
N GLN A 27 -2.47 -75.78 -7.44
CA GLN A 27 -2.49 -77.17 -7.90
C GLN A 27 -3.32 -77.25 -9.17
N GLU A 28 -2.67 -77.49 -10.31
CA GLU A 28 -3.35 -77.72 -11.59
C GLU A 28 -4.06 -79.08 -11.55
N LYS A 29 -5.36 -79.11 -11.88
CA LYS A 29 -6.08 -80.35 -12.22
C LYS A 29 -6.73 -80.18 -13.59
N GLU A 30 -6.30 -81.00 -14.54
CA GLU A 30 -6.95 -81.16 -15.83
C GLU A 30 -8.16 -82.08 -15.71
N TYR A 31 -9.31 -81.68 -16.28
CA TYR A 31 -10.48 -82.53 -16.42
C TYR A 31 -10.81 -82.69 -17.91
N ILE A 32 -10.99 -83.94 -18.36
CA ILE A 32 -11.47 -84.28 -19.70
C ILE A 32 -12.99 -84.43 -19.62
N LEU A 33 -13.73 -83.64 -20.40
CA LEU A 33 -15.18 -83.81 -20.59
C LEU A 33 -15.41 -84.84 -21.70
N ASP A 34 -15.91 -86.03 -21.35
CA ASP A 34 -16.26 -87.09 -22.29
C ASP A 34 -17.71 -86.89 -22.77
N SER A 35 -17.91 -86.63 -24.07
CA SER A 35 -19.22 -86.41 -24.68
C SER A 35 -19.86 -87.73 -25.13
N LYS A 36 -21.02 -88.11 -24.59
CA LYS A 36 -21.86 -89.19 -25.15
C LYS A 36 -22.87 -88.63 -26.19
N PRO A 37 -23.13 -89.33 -27.30
CA PRO A 37 -24.05 -88.88 -28.35
C PRO A 37 -25.51 -89.26 -28.04
N ALA A 38 -26.43 -88.36 -28.40
CA ALA A 38 -27.87 -88.63 -28.44
C ALA A 38 -28.26 -89.22 -29.81
N ALA A 39 -29.09 -90.26 -29.81
CA ALA A 39 -29.67 -90.86 -31.01
C ALA A 39 -30.92 -90.10 -31.46
N LEU A 40 -31.05 -89.79 -32.77
CA LEU A 40 -32.24 -90.01 -33.63
C LEU A 40 -32.08 -89.32 -35.00
N GLU A 41 -32.17 -90.15 -36.05
CA GLU A 41 -32.65 -89.94 -37.44
C GLU A 41 -32.47 -88.58 -38.16
N GLY A 42 -31.86 -88.64 -39.36
CA GLY A 42 -32.21 -87.74 -40.47
C GLY A 42 -31.05 -87.13 -41.29
N SER A 43 -30.68 -87.80 -42.38
CA SER A 43 -30.18 -87.26 -43.67
C SER A 43 -29.12 -86.14 -43.74
N THR A 44 -27.94 -86.52 -44.26
CA THR A 44 -27.10 -85.85 -45.28
C THR A 44 -26.77 -84.36 -45.13
N GLU A 45 -25.53 -84.04 -44.74
CA GLU A 45 -24.49 -83.43 -45.59
C GLU A 45 -23.21 -83.12 -44.77
N GLU A 46 -22.11 -83.00 -45.49
CA GLU A 46 -20.71 -83.11 -45.09
C GLU A 46 -20.13 -81.76 -44.59
N SER A 47 -19.56 -81.67 -43.38
CA SER A 47 -18.44 -80.75 -43.04
C SER A 47 -17.94 -80.86 -41.58
N THR A 48 -16.63 -81.17 -41.43
CA THR A 48 -15.68 -80.88 -40.32
C THR A 48 -16.06 -81.13 -38.83
N PRO A 49 -15.25 -81.86 -38.03
CA PRO A 49 -15.45 -81.95 -36.58
C PRO A 49 -15.06 -80.64 -35.86
N PRO A 50 -15.74 -80.26 -34.76
CA PRO A 50 -15.43 -79.05 -33.99
C PRO A 50 -14.18 -79.25 -33.12
N THR A 51 -13.29 -78.26 -33.11
CA THR A 51 -12.17 -78.14 -32.16
C THR A 51 -12.68 -77.90 -30.75
N THR A 52 -12.38 -78.81 -29.83
CA THR A 52 -12.64 -78.68 -28.40
C THR A 52 -11.68 -77.63 -27.81
N GLU A 53 -12.17 -76.44 -27.44
CA GLU A 53 -11.35 -75.47 -26.68
C GLU A 53 -11.19 -75.94 -25.22
N LEU A 54 -9.96 -76.22 -24.82
CA LEU A 54 -9.57 -76.42 -23.43
C LEU A 54 -9.53 -75.07 -22.71
N ARG A 55 -10.56 -74.73 -21.94
CA ARG A 55 -10.47 -73.63 -20.97
C ARG A 55 -9.81 -74.11 -19.69
N LYS A 56 -8.56 -73.69 -19.46
CA LYS A 56 -7.87 -73.85 -18.17
C LYS A 56 -8.54 -72.96 -17.12
N PHE A 57 -9.18 -73.56 -16.13
CA PHE A 57 -9.65 -72.87 -14.93
C PHE A 57 -8.63 -73.07 -13.81
N ILE A 58 -7.84 -72.03 -13.50
CA ILE A 58 -6.92 -72.03 -12.37
C ILE A 58 -7.72 -71.60 -11.13
N THR A 59 -7.90 -72.52 -10.17
CA THR A 59 -8.54 -72.20 -8.89
C THR A 59 -7.44 -71.97 -7.85
N ILE A 60 -7.33 -70.74 -7.36
CA ILE A 60 -6.30 -70.29 -6.41
C ILE A 60 -6.81 -70.53 -4.99
N TYR A 61 -6.09 -71.31 -4.18
CA TYR A 61 -6.45 -71.60 -2.78
C TYR A 61 -5.55 -70.85 -1.80
N TRP A 62 -6.10 -69.81 -1.15
CA TRP A 62 -5.39 -69.04 -0.13
C TRP A 62 -5.30 -69.81 1.19
N ASN A 63 -4.10 -69.91 1.78
CA ASN A 63 -3.83 -70.76 2.94
C ASN A 63 -4.23 -70.15 4.31
N THR A 64 -5.01 -69.05 4.39
CA THR A 64 -5.34 -68.41 5.69
C THR A 64 -6.68 -67.67 5.72
N THR A 65 -7.30 -67.60 6.90
CA THR A 65 -8.66 -67.12 7.19
C THR A 65 -8.81 -65.62 7.49
N GLU A 66 -7.74 -64.81 7.45
CA GLU A 66 -7.80 -63.46 8.05
C GLU A 66 -8.05 -62.28 7.08
N ALA A 67 -7.89 -62.43 5.75
CA ALA A 67 -8.35 -61.41 4.79
C ALA A 67 -8.28 -61.92 3.35
N ASP A 68 -9.35 -61.68 2.57
CA ASP A 68 -9.43 -62.00 1.15
C ASP A 68 -8.66 -60.96 0.30
N PRO A 69 -7.63 -61.36 -0.47
CA PRO A 69 -6.88 -60.44 -1.33
C PRO A 69 -7.70 -59.84 -2.48
N ALA A 70 -8.91 -60.36 -2.79
CA ALA A 70 -9.84 -59.72 -3.71
C ALA A 70 -10.43 -58.40 -3.16
N LEU A 71 -10.35 -58.18 -1.85
CA LEU A 71 -10.82 -56.96 -1.17
C LEU A 71 -9.74 -55.87 -1.06
N LEU A 72 -8.52 -56.11 -1.59
CA LEU A 72 -7.43 -55.13 -1.64
C LEU A 72 -7.47 -54.36 -2.96
N ARG A 73 -7.40 -53.02 -2.86
CA ARG A 73 -7.23 -52.16 -4.05
C ARG A 73 -5.86 -52.42 -4.67
N ASP A 74 -5.73 -52.16 -5.97
CA ASP A 74 -4.48 -52.38 -6.69
C ASP A 74 -3.30 -51.58 -6.12
N SER A 75 -3.57 -50.42 -5.50
CA SER A 75 -2.58 -49.59 -4.82
C SER A 75 -2.19 -50.10 -3.43
N GLU A 76 -2.97 -50.99 -2.82
CA GLU A 76 -2.80 -51.51 -1.46
C GLU A 76 -2.20 -52.92 -1.45
N LYS A 77 -1.86 -53.47 -2.61
CA LYS A 77 -1.26 -54.80 -2.76
C LYS A 77 -0.03 -54.77 -3.62
N GLU A 78 0.99 -55.49 -3.20
CA GLU A 78 2.17 -55.77 -4.03
C GLU A 78 2.25 -57.28 -4.25
N ILE A 79 2.41 -57.69 -5.50
CA ILE A 79 2.38 -59.10 -5.89
C ILE A 79 3.78 -59.49 -6.36
N ALA A 80 4.42 -60.39 -5.62
CA ALA A 80 5.65 -61.04 -6.05
C ALA A 80 5.32 -62.45 -6.54
N ALA A 81 5.67 -62.72 -7.79
CA ALA A 81 5.54 -64.05 -8.39
C ALA A 81 6.92 -64.62 -8.68
N LEU A 82 7.13 -65.88 -8.29
CA LEU A 82 8.31 -66.66 -8.68
C LEU A 82 7.83 -67.86 -9.49
N ASP A 83 8.16 -67.87 -10.77
CA ASP A 83 7.78 -68.95 -11.66
C ASP A 83 8.92 -69.96 -11.78
N THR A 84 8.64 -71.22 -11.43
CA THR A 84 9.56 -72.34 -11.66
C THR A 84 8.94 -73.27 -12.70
N PRO A 85 9.54 -73.40 -13.91
CA PRO A 85 8.87 -73.96 -15.08
C PRO A 85 8.49 -75.44 -15.01
N GLU A 86 8.89 -76.18 -13.97
CA GLU A 86 8.63 -77.63 -13.86
C GLU A 86 7.78 -78.05 -12.65
N TYR A 87 7.50 -77.19 -11.65
CA TYR A 87 6.90 -77.68 -10.40
C TYR A 87 5.83 -76.79 -9.75
N ALA A 88 5.95 -75.46 -9.75
CA ALA A 88 4.89 -74.57 -9.26
C ALA A 88 5.19 -73.09 -9.55
N THR A 89 4.14 -72.28 -9.68
CA THR A 89 4.21 -70.82 -9.57
C THR A 89 3.90 -70.41 -8.13
N TYR A 90 4.85 -69.73 -7.48
CA TYR A 90 4.65 -69.20 -6.13
C TYR A 90 4.17 -67.75 -6.22
N LEU A 91 3.03 -67.47 -5.60
CA LEU A 91 2.46 -66.13 -5.51
C LEU A 91 2.46 -65.66 -4.05
N ALA A 92 3.13 -64.53 -3.79
CA ALA A 92 3.07 -63.81 -2.53
C ALA A 92 2.39 -62.46 -2.76
N VAL A 93 1.41 -62.13 -1.92
CA VAL A 93 0.71 -60.84 -1.95
C VAL A 93 0.98 -60.12 -0.62
N TYR A 94 1.60 -58.96 -0.71
CA TYR A 94 1.87 -58.07 0.43
C TYR A 94 0.71 -57.09 0.62
N ASP A 95 0.31 -56.86 1.87
CA ASP A 95 -0.67 -55.83 2.24
C ASP A 95 0.05 -54.52 2.59
N LEU A 96 -0.22 -53.47 1.82
CA LEU A 96 0.38 -52.14 1.95
C LEU A 96 -0.60 -51.09 2.49
N ARG A 97 -1.78 -51.48 2.99
CA ARG A 97 -2.82 -50.54 3.47
C ARG A 97 -2.28 -49.51 4.45
N GLU A 98 -1.39 -49.91 5.36
CA GLU A 98 -0.79 -49.01 6.34
C GLU A 98 0.12 -47.97 5.68
N GLN A 99 0.97 -48.40 4.75
CA GLN A 99 1.88 -47.50 4.02
C GLN A 99 1.11 -46.51 3.15
N VAL A 100 0.09 -46.99 2.42
CA VAL A 100 -0.75 -46.15 1.55
C VAL A 100 -1.54 -45.13 2.38
N ARG A 101 -2.08 -45.53 3.53
CA ARG A 101 -2.78 -44.60 4.44
C ARG A 101 -1.83 -43.55 4.99
N LEU A 102 -0.63 -43.95 5.43
CA LEU A 102 0.36 -43.05 6.02
C LEU A 102 0.90 -42.06 4.97
N GLN A 103 1.15 -42.53 3.73
CA GLN A 103 1.52 -41.69 2.60
C GLN A 103 0.40 -40.69 2.22
N ALA A 104 -0.86 -41.13 2.21
CA ALA A 104 -1.99 -40.25 1.95
C ALA A 104 -2.14 -39.17 3.04
N ILE A 105 -2.00 -39.54 4.31
CA ILE A 105 -2.05 -38.59 5.45
C ILE A 105 -0.92 -37.57 5.35
N LEU A 106 0.31 -38.01 5.09
CA LEU A 106 1.46 -37.13 4.89
C LEU A 106 1.27 -36.20 3.68
N GLY A 107 0.69 -36.70 2.58
CA GLY A 107 0.39 -35.89 1.40
C GLY A 107 -0.65 -34.79 1.68
N VAL A 108 -1.71 -35.13 2.42
CA VAL A 108 -2.72 -34.15 2.85
C VAL A 108 -2.13 -33.14 3.83
N ALA A 109 -1.32 -33.59 4.79
CA ALA A 109 -0.65 -32.69 5.75
C ALA A 109 0.31 -31.72 5.05
N THR A 110 1.07 -32.20 4.07
CA THR A 110 2.03 -31.38 3.32
C THR A 110 1.33 -30.32 2.47
N THR A 111 0.23 -30.67 1.80
CA THR A 111 -0.54 -29.70 1.01
C THR A 111 -1.17 -28.63 1.91
N ILE A 112 -1.71 -29.00 3.08
CA ILE A 112 -2.22 -28.03 4.06
C ILE A 112 -1.11 -27.09 4.54
N LEU A 113 0.08 -27.61 4.86
CA LEU A 113 1.22 -26.81 5.30
C LEU A 113 1.64 -25.80 4.22
N VAL A 114 1.80 -26.25 2.97
CA VAL A 114 2.20 -25.40 1.85
C VAL A 114 1.17 -24.29 1.61
N CYS A 115 -0.13 -24.63 1.63
CA CYS A 115 -1.20 -23.65 1.52
C CYS A 115 -1.17 -22.62 2.66
N ALA A 116 -0.90 -23.05 3.89
CA ALA A 116 -0.81 -22.15 5.04
C ALA A 116 0.39 -21.20 4.93
N VAL A 117 1.58 -21.71 4.57
CA VAL A 117 2.78 -20.90 4.40
C VAL A 117 2.62 -19.90 3.25
N LEU A 118 2.09 -20.34 2.11
CA LEU A 118 1.83 -19.45 0.98
C LEU A 118 0.77 -18.40 1.31
N GLY A 119 -0.30 -18.78 2.00
CA GLY A 119 -1.36 -17.85 2.41
C GLY A 119 -0.86 -16.79 3.39
N VAL A 120 -0.14 -17.20 4.44
CA VAL A 120 0.44 -16.27 5.42
C VAL A 120 1.52 -15.41 4.79
N GLY A 121 2.40 -15.99 3.95
CA GLY A 121 3.42 -15.26 3.22
C GLY A 121 2.82 -14.19 2.30
N ALA A 122 1.75 -14.53 1.57
CA ALA A 122 1.04 -13.58 0.73
C ALA A 122 0.39 -12.45 1.54
N MET A 123 -0.21 -12.74 2.69
CA MET A 123 -0.80 -11.72 3.56
C MET A 123 0.25 -10.76 4.13
N ILE A 124 1.39 -11.27 4.60
CA ILE A 124 2.48 -10.44 5.14
C ILE A 124 3.09 -9.58 4.03
N PHE A 125 3.36 -10.18 2.87
CA PHE A 125 3.90 -9.45 1.72
C PHE A 125 2.95 -8.34 1.24
N SER A 126 1.65 -8.64 1.17
CA SER A 126 0.61 -7.66 0.83
C SER A 126 0.63 -6.49 1.82
N LYS A 127 0.67 -6.77 3.12
CA LYS A 127 0.75 -5.73 4.14
C LYS A 127 2.01 -4.87 4.00
N ILE A 128 3.18 -5.47 3.87
CA ILE A 128 4.45 -4.73 3.72
C ILE A 128 4.43 -3.85 2.47
N THR A 129 3.92 -4.37 1.35
CA THR A 129 3.81 -3.61 0.10
C THR A 129 2.86 -2.42 0.26
N THR A 130 1.73 -2.64 0.94
CA THR A 130 0.75 -1.57 1.22
C THR A 130 1.36 -0.48 2.10
N ASP A 131 2.00 -0.86 3.20
CA ASP A 131 2.53 0.08 4.19
C ASP A 131 3.75 0.86 3.65
N LEU A 132 4.62 0.21 2.87
CA LEU A 132 5.90 0.80 2.45
C LEU A 132 5.79 1.58 1.13
N VAL A 133 4.90 1.17 0.22
CA VAL A 133 4.85 1.70 -1.15
C VAL A 133 3.48 2.29 -1.49
N ILE A 134 2.40 1.55 -1.26
CA ILE A 134 1.08 1.98 -1.73
C ILE A 134 0.56 3.18 -0.92
N SER A 135 0.61 3.11 0.42
CA SER A 135 0.11 4.18 1.28
C SER A 135 0.85 5.51 1.03
N PRO A 136 2.20 5.57 0.98
CA PRO A 136 2.89 6.82 0.68
C PRO A 136 2.58 7.38 -0.71
N ILE A 137 2.34 6.53 -1.72
CA ILE A 137 1.96 6.98 -3.06
C ILE A 137 0.53 7.55 -3.05
N GLU A 138 -0.39 6.90 -2.36
CA GLU A 138 -1.77 7.37 -2.20
C GLU A 138 -1.80 8.72 -1.47
N ASP A 139 -1.00 8.85 -0.40
CA ASP A 139 -0.82 10.10 0.34
C ASP A 139 -0.23 11.21 -0.53
N MET A 140 0.80 10.90 -1.33
CA MET A 140 1.42 11.85 -2.24
C MET A 140 0.42 12.35 -3.29
N VAL A 141 -0.36 11.45 -3.90
CA VAL A 141 -1.38 11.81 -4.90
C VAL A 141 -2.48 12.65 -4.26
N SER A 142 -2.94 12.26 -3.07
CA SER A 142 -3.92 13.02 -2.29
C SER A 142 -3.44 14.45 -2.00
N ARG A 143 -2.19 14.61 -1.52
CA ARG A 143 -1.59 15.92 -1.25
C ARG A 143 -1.46 16.77 -2.50
N VAL A 144 -0.99 16.22 -3.61
CA VAL A 144 -0.89 16.94 -4.89
C VAL A 144 -2.26 17.42 -5.36
N ASN A 145 -3.29 16.59 -5.23
CA ASN A 145 -4.66 16.97 -5.57
C ASN A 145 -5.20 18.08 -4.65
N ASN A 146 -4.87 18.02 -3.35
CA ASN A 146 -5.24 19.07 -2.40
C ASN A 146 -4.52 20.40 -2.69
N ILE A 147 -3.20 20.37 -2.98
CA ILE A 147 -2.42 21.54 -3.42
C ILE A 147 -3.01 22.13 -4.72
N THR A 148 -3.49 21.28 -5.63
CA THR A 148 -4.11 21.73 -6.89
C THR A 148 -5.44 22.44 -6.65
N ARG A 149 -6.25 21.95 -5.71
CA ARG A 149 -7.58 22.52 -5.39
C ARG A 149 -7.49 23.81 -4.62
N ASP A 150 -6.64 23.86 -3.60
CA ASP A 150 -6.42 25.06 -2.79
C ASP A 150 -4.97 25.07 -2.29
N PRO A 151 -4.05 25.66 -3.08
CA PRO A 151 -2.63 25.67 -2.74
C PRO A 151 -2.36 26.47 -1.46
N LEU A 152 -3.16 27.51 -1.19
CA LEU A 152 -2.95 28.40 -0.04
C LEU A 152 -3.30 27.70 1.27
N LYS A 153 -4.44 27.01 1.29
CA LYS A 153 -4.89 26.24 2.45
C LYS A 153 -3.94 25.06 2.73
N ALA A 154 -3.55 24.32 1.68
CA ALA A 154 -2.61 23.23 1.83
C ALA A 154 -1.25 23.69 2.39
N ALA A 155 -0.78 24.88 2.02
CA ALA A 155 0.46 25.45 2.55
C ALA A 155 0.36 25.80 4.05
N HIS A 156 -0.74 26.44 4.47
CA HIS A 156 -0.96 26.81 5.88
C HIS A 156 -1.09 25.58 6.78
N GLU A 157 -1.88 24.59 6.35
CA GLU A 157 -2.06 23.35 7.12
C GLU A 157 -0.74 22.60 7.33
N GLU A 158 0.16 22.63 6.33
CA GLU A 158 1.48 22.01 6.45
C GLU A 158 2.43 22.83 7.33
N GLU A 159 2.43 24.15 7.25
CA GLU A 159 3.17 25.00 8.18
C GLU A 159 2.73 24.77 9.64
N GLU A 160 1.41 24.75 9.88
CA GLU A 160 0.85 24.46 11.21
C GLU A 160 1.25 23.06 11.70
N ARG A 161 1.23 22.05 10.80
CA ARG A 161 1.62 20.68 11.13
C ARG A 161 3.09 20.58 11.52
N LEU A 162 3.98 21.22 10.76
CA LEU A 162 5.42 21.25 11.05
C LEU A 162 5.71 21.96 12.37
N LEU A 163 5.00 23.06 12.63
CA LEU A 163 5.15 23.83 13.86
C LEU A 163 4.65 23.02 15.07
N PHE A 164 3.55 22.30 14.94
CA PHE A 164 3.05 21.38 15.97
C PHE A 164 4.02 20.22 16.25
N GLU A 165 4.61 19.64 15.21
CA GLU A 165 5.62 18.58 15.34
C GLU A 165 6.88 19.08 16.06
N GLU A 166 7.38 20.27 15.71
CA GLU A 166 8.52 20.90 16.37
C GLU A 166 8.24 21.22 17.85
N LEU A 167 7.03 21.71 18.16
CA LEU A 167 6.60 21.93 19.54
C LEU A 167 6.52 20.62 20.33
N ALA A 168 5.96 19.56 19.74
CA ALA A 168 5.89 18.25 20.37
C ALA A 168 7.29 17.66 20.65
N GLU A 169 8.24 17.82 19.73
CA GLU A 169 9.63 17.41 19.94
C GLU A 169 10.31 18.22 21.06
N LYS A 170 10.11 19.54 21.11
CA LYS A 170 10.63 20.40 22.18
C LYS A 170 10.01 20.05 23.53
N GLU A 171 8.70 19.77 23.58
CA GLU A 171 8.03 19.32 24.80
C GLU A 171 8.55 17.95 25.26
N ALA A 172 8.73 17.01 24.34
CA ALA A 172 9.28 15.69 24.66
C ALA A 172 10.72 15.78 25.19
N ALA A 173 11.55 16.64 24.59
CA ALA A 173 12.89 16.93 25.09
C ALA A 173 12.87 17.58 26.49
N THR A 174 11.94 18.50 26.73
CA THR A 174 11.81 19.18 28.04
C THR A 174 11.30 18.24 29.13
N LYS A 175 10.33 17.36 28.82
CA LYS A 175 9.83 16.32 29.72
C LYS A 175 10.91 15.29 30.05
N ALA A 176 11.73 14.91 29.06
CA ALA A 176 12.88 14.02 29.28
C ALA A 176 13.96 14.65 30.17
N MET A 177 14.09 15.98 30.19
CA MET A 177 15.02 16.70 31.07
C MET A 177 14.51 16.81 32.52
N GLN A 178 13.20 16.79 32.74
CA GLN A 178 12.58 16.87 34.08
C GLN A 178 12.53 15.54 34.84
N THR A 179 12.69 14.40 34.18
CA THR A 179 12.66 13.06 34.81
C THR A 179 14.03 12.52 35.23
N PHE A 180 15.09 13.33 35.20
CA PHE A 180 16.46 12.88 35.53
C PHE A 180 16.78 12.69 37.02
N ASP A 181 15.83 12.93 37.94
CA ASP A 181 15.99 12.62 39.37
C ASP A 181 15.22 11.34 39.78
N ALA A 182 15.39 10.22 39.07
CA ALA A 182 15.24 8.87 39.65
C ALA A 182 15.66 7.74 38.68
N LYS A 183 16.75 7.06 39.05
CA LYS A 183 17.11 5.65 38.79
C LYS A 183 17.52 5.21 37.38
N ASP A 184 18.84 5.00 37.28
CA ASP A 184 19.56 3.79 36.84
C ASP A 184 18.86 2.80 35.91
N GLY A 185 19.41 2.74 34.69
CA GLY A 185 19.89 1.50 34.07
C GLY A 185 18.83 0.51 33.58
N ILE A 186 18.57 0.53 32.27
CA ILE A 186 18.40 -0.65 31.39
C ILE A 186 18.49 -0.16 29.93
N ASP A 187 19.20 -0.96 29.12
CA ASP A 187 19.65 -0.72 27.75
C ASP A 187 18.65 -0.05 26.80
N GLY A 188 18.96 1.19 26.44
CA GLY A 188 18.35 1.87 25.29
C GLY A 188 18.93 1.29 24.00
N LYS A 189 18.24 0.33 23.39
CA LYS A 189 18.40 0.04 21.96
C LYS A 189 18.15 1.34 21.20
N LYS A 190 19.22 1.97 20.72
CA LYS A 190 19.13 3.01 19.70
C LYS A 190 18.48 2.35 18.48
N HIS A 191 17.19 2.64 18.26
CA HIS A 191 16.63 2.54 16.94
C HIS A 191 17.44 3.52 16.08
N GLU A 192 18.34 3.00 15.25
CA GLU A 192 18.75 3.72 14.05
C GLU A 192 17.45 4.06 13.33
N LYS A 193 17.08 5.34 13.35
CA LYS A 193 16.03 5.85 12.47
C LYS A 193 16.56 5.64 11.07
N GLU A 194 16.16 4.54 10.42
CA GLU A 194 16.30 4.39 8.98
C GLU A 194 15.87 5.70 8.34
N GLY A 195 16.74 6.27 7.50
CA GLY A 195 16.48 7.54 6.85
C GLY A 195 15.11 7.51 6.16
N PRO A 196 14.41 8.66 6.10
CA PRO A 196 13.12 8.70 5.41
C PRO A 196 13.29 8.13 4.01
N LEU A 197 12.45 7.14 3.66
CA LEU A 197 12.41 6.51 2.34
C LEU A 197 12.41 7.59 1.25
N GLU A 198 13.00 7.28 0.08
CA GLU A 198 13.05 8.21 -1.06
C GLU A 198 11.66 8.77 -1.41
N THR A 199 10.61 7.95 -1.27
CA THR A 199 9.21 8.35 -1.46
C THR A 199 8.76 9.43 -0.47
N ALA A 200 9.14 9.33 0.81
CA ALA A 200 8.87 10.36 1.81
C ALA A 200 9.68 11.65 1.55
N MET A 201 10.87 11.53 0.97
CA MET A 201 11.63 12.71 0.53
C MET A 201 10.96 13.42 -0.65
N LEU A 202 10.43 12.67 -1.62
CA LEU A 202 9.68 13.21 -2.75
C LEU A 202 8.39 13.91 -2.29
N GLU A 203 7.64 13.29 -1.38
CA GLU A 203 6.44 13.85 -0.78
C GLU A 203 6.74 15.21 -0.11
N ARG A 204 7.76 15.28 0.75
CA ARG A 204 8.20 16.54 1.39
C ARG A 204 8.61 17.60 0.38
N THR A 205 9.26 17.20 -0.70
CA THR A 205 9.73 18.12 -1.75
C THR A 205 8.54 18.71 -2.52
N LEU A 206 7.56 17.88 -2.88
CA LEU A 206 6.33 18.32 -3.53
C LEU A 206 5.52 19.26 -2.65
N THR A 207 5.39 18.96 -1.36
CA THR A 207 4.73 19.83 -0.40
C THR A 207 5.41 21.21 -0.32
N LYS A 208 6.74 21.25 -0.23
CA LYS A 208 7.48 22.52 -0.19
C LYS A 208 7.33 23.33 -1.47
N ILE A 209 7.39 22.67 -2.63
CA ILE A 209 7.17 23.33 -3.93
C ILE A 209 5.74 23.88 -4.00
N GLY A 210 4.74 23.12 -3.56
CA GLY A 210 3.35 23.55 -3.46
C GLY A 210 3.18 24.78 -2.57
N ALA A 211 3.81 24.79 -1.39
CA ALA A 211 3.77 25.91 -0.47
C ALA A 211 4.44 27.17 -1.05
N LEU A 212 5.61 27.03 -1.68
CA LEU A 212 6.29 28.13 -2.36
C LEU A 212 5.47 28.68 -3.55
N LEU A 213 4.80 27.81 -4.30
CA LEU A 213 3.88 28.20 -5.37
C LEU A 213 2.69 28.99 -4.81
N ALA A 214 2.09 28.52 -3.71
CA ALA A 214 0.99 29.20 -3.05
C ALA A 214 1.38 30.62 -2.60
N LEU A 215 2.57 30.76 -2.02
CA LEU A 215 3.13 32.05 -1.63
C LEU A 215 3.34 32.96 -2.85
N GLY A 216 3.85 32.41 -3.95
CA GLY A 216 4.06 33.16 -5.20
C GLY A 216 2.77 33.63 -5.89
N PHE A 217 1.69 32.84 -5.82
CA PHE A 217 0.39 33.22 -6.38
C PHE A 217 -0.40 34.17 -5.47
N GLY A 218 -0.22 34.07 -4.15
CA GLY A 218 -0.98 34.81 -3.16
C GLY A 218 -2.48 34.44 -3.17
N GLU A 219 -3.25 35.02 -2.26
CA GLU A 219 -4.66 34.66 -2.04
C GLU A 219 -5.55 34.80 -3.30
N ALA A 220 -5.33 35.85 -4.09
CA ALA A 220 -6.08 36.10 -5.32
C ALA A 220 -5.63 35.18 -6.47
N GLY A 221 -4.33 34.94 -6.61
CA GLY A 221 -3.78 34.07 -7.65
C GLY A 221 -4.13 32.61 -7.40
N SER A 222 -4.10 32.14 -6.15
CA SER A 222 -4.51 30.78 -5.79
C SER A 222 -5.93 30.46 -6.25
N LYS A 223 -6.88 31.38 -6.10
CA LYS A 223 -8.26 31.22 -6.58
C LYS A 223 -8.35 31.10 -8.11
N ILE A 224 -7.57 31.90 -8.84
CA ILE A 224 -7.53 31.88 -10.31
C ILE A 224 -6.90 30.59 -10.82
N ILE A 225 -5.77 30.18 -10.24
CA ILE A 225 -5.05 28.96 -10.63
C ILE A 225 -5.87 27.71 -10.27
N ALA A 226 -6.50 27.67 -9.10
CA ALA A 226 -7.40 26.57 -8.74
C ALA A 226 -8.56 26.41 -9.74
N GLN A 227 -9.21 27.52 -10.14
CA GLN A 227 -10.26 27.49 -11.17
C GLN A 227 -9.74 27.05 -12.54
N ASN A 228 -8.48 27.37 -12.84
CA ASN A 228 -7.83 26.98 -14.08
C ASN A 228 -7.52 25.48 -14.10
N MET A 229 -6.92 24.95 -13.04
CA MET A 229 -6.57 23.53 -12.90
C MET A 229 -7.81 22.63 -12.71
N ALA A 230 -8.90 23.14 -12.11
CA ALA A 230 -10.15 22.38 -11.92
C ALA A 230 -10.86 22.02 -13.25
N LYS A 231 -10.57 22.72 -14.35
CA LYS A 231 -11.13 22.41 -15.67
C LYS A 231 -10.51 21.17 -16.32
N GLY A 232 -9.42 20.63 -15.74
CA GLY A 232 -8.79 19.38 -16.18
C GLY A 232 -8.03 19.46 -17.51
N ASP A 233 -7.92 20.67 -18.08
CA ASP A 233 -7.19 20.97 -19.31
C ASP A 233 -5.84 21.63 -18.96
N ASP A 234 -4.99 21.86 -19.96
CA ASP A 234 -3.73 22.58 -19.76
C ASP A 234 -3.94 23.95 -19.10
N VAL A 235 -2.97 24.37 -18.28
CA VAL A 235 -3.06 25.64 -17.57
C VAL A 235 -3.14 26.78 -18.57
N ASN A 236 -4.29 27.44 -18.68
CA ASN A 236 -4.50 28.56 -19.59
C ASN A 236 -4.29 29.90 -18.86
N PRO A 237 -3.13 30.57 -18.98
CA PRO A 237 -2.86 31.82 -18.27
C PRO A 237 -3.72 33.00 -18.78
N MET A 238 -4.45 32.84 -19.88
CA MET A 238 -5.26 33.90 -20.51
C MET A 238 -6.72 33.90 -20.05
N LEU A 239 -7.02 33.37 -18.86
CA LEU A 239 -8.36 33.49 -18.28
C LEU A 239 -8.65 34.94 -17.87
N PRO A 240 -9.84 35.47 -18.17
CA PRO A 240 -10.24 36.79 -17.69
C PRO A 240 -10.31 36.81 -16.17
N GLY A 241 -9.67 37.80 -15.56
CA GLY A 241 -9.71 38.02 -14.11
C GLY A 241 -11.07 38.49 -13.61
N GLN A 242 -11.26 38.46 -12.30
CA GLN A 242 -12.47 38.96 -11.63
C GLN A 242 -12.31 40.44 -11.29
N LYS A 243 -13.35 41.25 -11.54
CA LYS A 243 -13.36 42.66 -11.12
C LYS A 243 -13.60 42.73 -9.63
N ILE A 244 -12.78 43.50 -8.93
CA ILE A 244 -12.90 43.74 -7.49
C ILE A 244 -12.94 45.24 -7.21
N MET A 245 -13.74 45.65 -6.23
CA MET A 245 -13.74 47.01 -5.71
C MET A 245 -12.92 47.05 -4.44
N CYS A 246 -11.96 47.97 -4.39
CA CYS A 246 -11.04 48.08 -3.27
C CYS A 246 -10.48 49.49 -3.14
N ILE A 247 -9.95 49.80 -1.96
CA ILE A 247 -9.17 50.99 -1.68
C ILE A 247 -7.70 50.64 -1.86
N PHE A 248 -6.97 51.47 -2.61
CA PHE A 248 -5.54 51.31 -2.81
C PHE A 248 -4.77 52.31 -1.94
N GLY A 249 -3.80 51.81 -1.19
CA GLY A 249 -2.80 52.60 -0.49
C GLY A 249 -1.44 52.42 -1.14
N PHE A 250 -0.76 53.52 -1.42
CA PHE A 250 0.62 53.53 -1.91
C PHE A 250 1.53 54.13 -0.83
N CYS A 251 2.55 53.38 -0.43
CA CYS A 251 3.63 53.86 0.42
C CYS A 251 4.93 53.81 -0.37
N ASP A 252 5.74 54.85 -0.28
CA ASP A 252 6.97 55.03 -1.05
C ASP A 252 8.08 55.54 -0.12
N ILE A 253 9.26 54.89 -0.18
CA ILE A 253 10.43 55.35 0.57
C ILE A 253 11.03 56.56 -0.15
N ARG A 254 10.99 57.71 0.51
CA ARG A 254 11.58 58.94 -0.03
C ARG A 254 13.09 58.80 -0.14
N ASN A 255 13.65 59.32 -1.24
CA ASN A 255 15.09 59.31 -1.50
C ASN A 255 15.72 57.90 -1.51
N PHE A 256 14.98 56.89 -1.99
CA PHE A 256 15.46 55.51 -1.99
C PHE A 256 16.74 55.30 -2.82
N THR A 257 16.90 56.00 -3.95
CA THR A 257 18.12 55.93 -4.76
C THR A 257 19.35 56.24 -3.90
N ASP A 258 19.30 57.31 -3.11
CA ASP A 258 20.40 57.71 -2.22
C ASP A 258 20.64 56.63 -1.16
N ALA A 259 19.57 56.07 -0.59
CA ALA A 259 19.66 54.98 0.37
C ALA A 259 20.30 53.71 -0.24
N THR A 260 20.02 53.39 -1.51
CA THR A 260 20.61 52.23 -2.18
C THR A 260 22.09 52.41 -2.46
N GLU A 261 22.55 53.63 -2.76
CA GLU A 261 23.96 53.93 -2.97
C GLU A 261 24.78 53.81 -1.67
N VAL A 262 24.19 54.21 -0.54
CA VAL A 262 24.85 54.16 0.78
C VAL A 262 24.81 52.75 1.38
N LEU A 263 23.66 52.08 1.35
CA LEU A 263 23.46 50.78 2.00
C LEU A 263 23.97 49.61 1.15
N GLN A 264 24.01 49.75 -0.17
CA GLN A 264 24.44 48.71 -1.12
C GLN A 264 23.79 47.35 -0.84
N GLU A 265 24.56 46.33 -0.46
CA GLU A 265 24.07 44.99 -0.13
C GLU A 265 23.06 44.98 1.05
N GLY A 266 23.13 45.98 1.93
CA GLY A 266 22.23 46.16 3.07
C GLY A 266 20.83 46.68 2.71
N VAL A 267 20.60 47.09 1.46
CA VAL A 267 19.30 47.64 1.03
C VAL A 267 18.15 46.64 1.24
N MET A 268 18.42 45.34 1.07
CA MET A 268 17.42 44.28 1.25
C MET A 268 16.92 44.19 2.69
N LEU A 269 17.82 44.30 3.68
CA LEU A 269 17.44 44.28 5.09
C LEU A 269 16.60 45.51 5.43
N PHE A 270 17.03 46.69 4.97
CA PHE A 270 16.30 47.94 5.17
C PHE A 270 14.89 47.93 4.58
N VAL A 271 14.72 47.49 3.32
CA VAL A 271 13.40 47.39 2.69
C VAL A 271 12.52 46.35 3.39
N ASN A 272 13.09 45.23 3.84
CA ASN A 272 12.34 44.20 4.55
C ASN A 272 11.84 44.69 5.91
N GLU A 273 12.62 45.46 6.66
CA GLU A 273 12.19 46.04 7.94
C GLU A 273 11.02 47.04 7.75
N ILE A 274 11.11 47.92 6.75
CA ILE A 274 10.00 48.84 6.41
C ILE A 274 8.78 48.07 5.91
N GLY A 275 9.00 47.07 5.07
CA GLY A 275 7.96 46.18 4.57
C GLY A 275 7.22 45.46 5.69
N GLU A 276 7.93 44.94 6.69
CA GLU A 276 7.34 44.29 7.86
C GLU A 276 6.43 45.26 8.65
N ILE A 277 6.84 46.51 8.85
CA ILE A 277 6.01 47.53 9.50
C ILE A 277 4.75 47.82 8.70
N CYS A 278 4.88 48.06 7.39
CA CYS A 278 3.75 48.33 6.50
C CYS A 278 2.77 47.15 6.47
N HIS A 279 3.29 45.93 6.22
CA HIS A 279 2.48 44.72 6.10
C HIS A 279 1.78 44.38 7.42
N SER A 280 2.49 44.42 8.55
CA SER A 280 1.93 44.03 9.86
C SER A 280 0.81 44.97 10.33
N ILE A 281 0.90 46.27 10.04
CA ILE A 281 -0.15 47.23 10.36
C ILE A 281 -1.35 47.03 9.44
N VAL A 282 -1.12 46.92 8.13
CA VAL A 282 -2.20 46.77 7.15
C VAL A 282 -2.98 45.47 7.36
N ASP A 283 -2.29 44.36 7.59
CA ASP A 283 -2.91 43.08 7.92
C ASP A 283 -3.79 43.18 9.18
N ARG A 284 -3.27 43.81 10.24
CA ARG A 284 -4.03 44.05 11.49
C ARG A 284 -5.31 44.85 11.29
N TYR A 285 -5.34 45.71 10.27
CA TYR A 285 -6.48 46.56 9.93
C TYR A 285 -7.17 46.11 8.63
N SER A 286 -7.24 44.79 8.42
CA SER A 286 -8.05 44.14 7.38
C SER A 286 -7.69 44.53 5.94
N GLY A 287 -6.48 44.98 5.70
CA GLY A 287 -5.92 45.14 4.36
C GLY A 287 -4.93 44.04 4.02
N ALA A 288 -4.48 44.02 2.78
CA ALA A 288 -3.48 43.08 2.29
C ALA A 288 -2.38 43.81 1.53
N ALA A 289 -1.13 43.37 1.71
CA ALA A 289 -0.04 43.75 0.83
C ALA A 289 -0.21 43.03 -0.52
N ASN A 290 -0.16 43.77 -1.62
CA ASN A 290 -0.40 43.23 -2.95
C ASN A 290 0.90 43.13 -3.76
N LYS A 291 1.66 44.23 -3.84
CA LYS A 291 2.86 44.31 -4.67
C LYS A 291 3.91 45.17 -4.01
N ASN A 292 5.15 44.69 -4.04
CA ASN A 292 6.32 45.40 -3.57
C ASN A 292 7.25 45.62 -4.76
N ILE A 293 7.62 46.87 -5.02
CA ILE A 293 8.53 47.25 -6.12
C ILE A 293 9.66 48.09 -5.53
N GLY A 294 10.69 47.44 -5.00
CA GLY A 294 11.79 48.15 -4.34
C GLY A 294 11.31 48.92 -3.11
N ASP A 295 11.23 50.25 -3.25
CA ASP A 295 10.78 51.22 -2.26
C ASP A 295 9.27 51.44 -2.19
N ALA A 296 8.52 50.98 -3.19
CA ALA A 296 7.08 51.18 -3.26
C ALA A 296 6.30 49.95 -2.79
N PHE A 297 5.38 50.17 -1.85
CA PHE A 297 4.47 49.16 -1.30
C PHE A 297 3.03 49.49 -1.70
N LEU A 298 2.40 48.56 -2.42
CA LEU A 298 0.99 48.63 -2.79
C LEU A 298 0.16 47.80 -1.81
N MET A 299 -0.76 48.47 -1.12
CA MET A 299 -1.64 47.90 -0.10
C MET A 299 -3.10 48.03 -0.55
N VAL A 300 -3.93 47.05 -0.22
CA VAL A 300 -5.28 46.93 -0.76
C VAL A 300 -6.28 46.56 0.33
N TRP A 301 -7.40 47.27 0.40
CA TRP A 301 -8.56 46.92 1.24
C TRP A 301 -9.73 46.59 0.33
N LYS A 302 -10.13 45.32 0.30
CA LYS A 302 -11.27 44.84 -0.51
C LYS A 302 -12.57 45.18 0.19
N PHE A 303 -13.54 45.74 -0.52
CA PHE A 303 -14.87 45.95 0.03
C PHE A 303 -15.61 44.61 0.20
N PHE A 304 -16.48 44.55 1.21
CA PHE A 304 -17.30 43.38 1.51
C PHE A 304 -18.38 43.19 0.43
N ASP A 305 -19.11 44.26 0.11
CA ASP A 305 -20.09 44.30 -0.98
C ASP A 305 -19.60 45.29 -2.07
N PRO A 306 -18.99 44.80 -3.16
CA PRO A 306 -18.49 45.66 -4.22
C PRO A 306 -19.60 46.28 -5.08
N GLU A 307 -20.79 45.66 -5.15
CA GLU A 307 -21.92 46.15 -5.94
C GLU A 307 -22.43 47.50 -5.44
N GLU A 308 -22.56 47.67 -4.12
CA GLU A 308 -22.93 48.95 -3.49
C GLU A 308 -22.01 50.09 -3.96
N ILE A 309 -20.70 49.83 -3.96
CA ILE A 309 -19.68 50.82 -4.33
C ILE A 309 -19.73 51.11 -5.84
N ILE A 310 -20.01 50.09 -6.67
CA ILE A 310 -20.19 50.27 -8.12
C ILE A 310 -21.42 51.14 -8.41
N GLU A 311 -22.53 50.95 -7.69
CA GLU A 311 -23.73 51.77 -7.85
C GLU A 311 -23.51 53.22 -7.40
N LEU A 312 -22.81 53.42 -6.29
CA LEU A 312 -22.38 54.75 -5.87
C LEU A 312 -21.49 55.43 -6.91
N ALA A 313 -20.53 54.70 -7.48
CA ALA A 313 -19.67 55.22 -8.53
C ALA A 313 -20.45 55.62 -9.79
N LYS A 314 -21.50 54.87 -10.16
CA LYS A 314 -22.38 55.22 -11.30
C LYS A 314 -23.21 56.48 -11.03
N THR A 315 -23.70 56.66 -9.80
CA THR A 315 -24.53 57.82 -9.44
C THR A 315 -23.71 59.08 -9.14
N GLY A 316 -22.41 58.93 -8.85
CA GLY A 316 -21.50 60.03 -8.52
C GLY A 316 -21.80 60.70 -7.17
N HIS A 317 -22.74 60.16 -6.39
CA HIS A 317 -23.14 60.71 -5.10
C HIS A 317 -22.80 59.72 -3.98
N PHE A 318 -21.70 59.99 -3.28
CA PHE A 318 -21.21 59.17 -2.18
C PHE A 318 -21.93 59.56 -0.88
N ASP A 319 -23.05 58.89 -0.58
CA ASP A 319 -23.77 59.04 0.69
C ASP A 319 -23.60 57.77 1.54
N ASN A 320 -22.96 57.92 2.71
CA ASN A 320 -22.70 56.84 3.65
C ASN A 320 -23.98 56.17 4.18
N ARG A 321 -25.15 56.81 4.06
CA ARG A 321 -26.42 56.21 4.50
C ARG A 321 -26.85 55.01 3.66
N LYS A 322 -26.32 54.87 2.44
CA LYS A 322 -26.67 53.81 1.49
C LYS A 322 -25.66 52.66 1.46
N VAL A 323 -24.63 52.71 2.30
CA VAL A 323 -23.55 51.72 2.34
C VAL A 323 -23.71 50.85 3.57
N CYS A 324 -23.48 49.54 3.43
CA CYS A 324 -23.45 48.64 4.57
C CYS A 324 -22.35 49.04 5.58
N LYS A 325 -22.54 48.66 6.84
CA LYS A 325 -21.63 49.07 7.93
C LYS A 325 -20.24 48.48 7.72
N GLU A 326 -20.16 47.28 7.17
CA GLU A 326 -18.94 46.54 6.88
C GLU A 326 -18.05 47.30 5.89
N ASN A 327 -18.62 47.81 4.80
CA ASN A 327 -17.90 48.62 3.82
C ASN A 327 -17.40 49.95 4.41
N ILE A 328 -18.21 50.60 5.27
CA ILE A 328 -17.81 51.81 5.99
C ILE A 328 -16.63 51.51 6.92
N ILE A 329 -16.71 50.42 7.69
CA ILE A 329 -15.63 49.99 8.59
C ILE A 329 -14.35 49.72 7.80
N ILE A 330 -14.42 49.06 6.65
CA ILE A 330 -13.24 48.79 5.79
C ILE A 330 -12.59 50.11 5.35
N ALA A 331 -13.40 51.11 4.97
CA ALA A 331 -12.88 52.43 4.60
C ALA A 331 -12.20 53.14 5.78
N ASP A 332 -12.81 53.10 6.96
CA ASP A 332 -12.22 53.67 8.18
C ASP A 332 -10.93 52.96 8.56
N MET A 333 -10.87 51.63 8.44
CA MET A 333 -9.67 50.82 8.70
C MET A 333 -8.54 51.14 7.72
N ALA A 334 -8.84 51.39 6.44
CA ALA A 334 -7.86 51.79 5.44
C ALA A 334 -7.21 53.15 5.79
N VAL A 335 -8.01 54.12 6.25
CA VAL A 335 -7.49 55.43 6.69
C VAL A 335 -6.70 55.27 7.98
N PHE A 336 -7.24 54.55 8.96
CA PHE A 336 -6.63 54.37 10.27
C PHE A 336 -5.30 53.64 10.20
N SER A 337 -5.21 52.59 9.37
CA SER A 337 -3.97 51.86 9.12
C SER A 337 -2.91 52.76 8.51
N THR A 338 -3.26 53.60 7.53
CA THR A 338 -2.33 54.55 6.91
C THR A 338 -1.76 55.52 7.95
N LEU A 339 -2.61 56.09 8.81
CA LEU A 339 -2.18 56.98 9.90
C LEU A 339 -1.29 56.25 10.91
N LYS A 340 -1.62 54.99 11.24
CA LYS A 340 -0.82 54.16 12.15
C LYS A 340 0.55 53.82 11.56
N THR A 341 0.63 53.53 10.27
CA THR A 341 1.89 53.26 9.56
C THR A 341 2.80 54.48 9.63
N ILE A 342 2.30 55.67 9.29
CA ILE A 342 3.06 56.93 9.40
C ILE A 342 3.55 57.15 10.83
N ALA A 343 2.67 57.00 11.82
CA ALA A 343 3.04 57.20 13.23
C ALA A 343 4.06 56.18 13.73
N LYS A 344 4.03 54.94 13.25
CA LYS A 344 4.96 53.88 13.65
C LYS A 344 6.34 54.06 13.02
N ILE A 345 6.39 54.45 11.76
CA ILE A 345 7.65 54.75 11.04
C ILE A 345 8.35 55.93 11.72
N ASN A 346 7.62 56.99 12.05
CA ASN A 346 8.18 58.19 12.68
C ASN A 346 8.43 58.05 14.19
N LYS A 347 8.18 56.88 14.80
CA LYS A 347 8.30 56.68 16.25
C LYS A 347 9.74 56.84 16.76
N TYR A 348 10.73 56.60 15.91
CA TYR A 348 12.16 56.64 16.26
C TYR A 348 12.88 57.88 15.74
N ASP A 349 12.15 58.88 15.23
CA ASP A 349 12.70 60.15 14.74
C ASP A 349 13.01 61.14 15.88
N GLN A 350 13.35 60.63 17.07
CA GLN A 350 13.67 61.41 18.28
C GLN A 350 15.02 61.03 18.88
#